data_AF-A0A147HS85-F1
#
_entry.id   AF-A0A147HS85-F1
#
_cell.length_a   1.000
_cell.length_b   1.000
_cell.length_c   1.000
_cell.angle_alpha   90.00
_cell.angle_beta   90.00
_cell.angle_gamma   90.00
#
_symmetry.space_group_name_H-M   'P 1'
#
loop_
_entity.id
_entity.type
_entity.pdbx_description
1 polymer ?
#
loop_
_entity_poly.entity_id
_entity_poly.type
_entity_poly.pdbx_seq_one_letter_code
_entity_poly.pdbx_strand_id
1 'polypeptide(L)'
;VRRFAYRVSRGFDVADAAALPDGSLVVVERRFRLPYHFSNRIMLVPAAHIVPGRVARGRLLAELDSPLTHDNFEGVAVTREAGATILWLVSDDNQSVWQDSYLLKFRLDLAGAAW
;
A
#
# COMPACT_ATOMS: atom_id res chain seq x y z
N VAL A 1 -2.71 23.56 10.29
CA VAL A 1 -2.53 22.19 9.74
C VAL A 1 -1.09 22.03 9.28
N ARG A 2 -0.39 20.98 9.71
CA ARG A 2 0.96 20.62 9.19
C ARG A 2 0.79 19.72 7.97
N ARG A 3 1.48 20.00 6.87
CA ARG A 3 1.36 19.26 5.59
C ARG A 3 2.73 18.79 5.12
N PHE A 4 2.77 17.63 4.48
CA PHE A 4 3.93 17.09 3.77
C PHE A 4 3.46 16.60 2.38
N ALA A 5 4.40 16.37 1.47
CA ALA A 5 4.11 15.77 0.17
C ALA A 5 4.68 14.35 0.11
N TYR A 6 4.09 13.46 -0.67
CA TYR A 6 4.60 12.11 -0.92
C TYR A 6 5.04 11.99 -2.37
N ARG A 7 6.16 11.29 -2.62
CA ARG A 7 6.64 10.98 -3.97
C ARG A 7 6.19 9.58 -4.37
N VAL A 8 5.16 9.53 -5.21
CA VAL A 8 4.67 8.28 -5.81
C VAL A 8 5.66 7.68 -6.81
N SER A 9 5.68 6.35 -6.94
CA SER A 9 6.43 5.66 -8.00
C SER A 9 6.01 6.15 -9.39
N ARG A 10 6.97 6.20 -10.32
CA ARG A 10 6.68 6.62 -11.70
C ARG A 10 5.65 5.69 -12.36
N GLY A 11 4.59 6.27 -12.91
CA GLY A 11 3.53 5.53 -13.60
C GLY A 11 2.52 4.86 -12.68
N PHE A 12 2.55 5.19 -11.39
CA PHE A 12 1.54 4.79 -10.41
C PHE A 12 0.89 6.05 -9.83
N ASP A 13 -0.32 5.88 -9.29
CA ASP A 13 -1.02 6.85 -8.47
C ASP A 13 -1.19 6.31 -7.05
N VAL A 14 -1.44 7.19 -6.08
CA VAL A 14 -1.78 6.76 -4.70
C VAL A 14 -3.25 6.36 -4.67
N ALA A 15 -3.53 5.13 -4.23
CA ALA A 15 -4.88 4.65 -4.01
C ALA A 15 -5.34 4.96 -2.57
N ASP A 16 -4.54 4.57 -1.57
CA ASP A 16 -4.85 4.78 -0.16
C ASP A 16 -3.58 4.70 0.71
N ALA A 17 -3.68 5.11 1.98
CA ALA A 17 -2.60 4.99 2.96
C ALA A 17 -3.12 4.79 4.39
N ALA A 18 -2.41 3.97 5.17
CA ALA A 18 -2.72 3.71 6.58
C ALA A 18 -1.50 3.93 7.48
N ALA A 19 -1.73 4.43 8.69
CA ALA A 19 -0.68 4.58 9.69
C ALA A 19 -0.35 3.27 10.39
N LEU A 20 0.94 3.05 10.59
CA LEU A 20 1.49 2.01 11.45
C LEU A 20 1.61 2.51 12.89
N PRO A 21 1.70 1.60 13.89
CA PRO A 21 1.81 2.00 15.30
C PRO A 21 3.03 2.86 15.65
N ASP A 22 4.11 2.77 14.87
CA ASP A 22 5.33 3.56 15.03
C ASP A 22 5.26 4.96 14.38
N GLY A 23 4.11 5.30 13.76
CA GLY A 23 3.91 6.54 13.02
C GLY A 23 4.42 6.50 11.57
N SER A 24 4.98 5.38 11.12
CA SER A 24 5.25 5.16 9.70
C SER A 24 3.92 5.01 8.93
N LEU A 25 3.93 5.17 7.60
CA LEU A 25 2.77 4.92 6.75
C LEU A 25 3.01 3.72 5.84
N VAL A 26 1.98 2.92 5.63
CA VAL A 26 1.88 2.05 4.45
C VAL A 26 1.05 2.78 3.41
N VAL A 27 1.56 2.89 2.19
CA VAL A 27 0.88 3.52 1.06
C VAL A 27 0.65 2.47 0.00
N VAL A 28 -0.58 2.37 -0.50
CA VAL A 28 -0.92 1.57 -1.68
C VAL A 28 -0.81 2.48 -2.88
N GLU A 29 0.15 2.18 -3.75
CA GLU A 29 0.22 2.76 -5.08
C GLU A 29 -0.43 1.79 -6.06
N ARG A 30 -1.13 2.33 -7.06
CA ARG A 30 -1.87 1.57 -8.06
C ARG A 30 -1.51 2.04 -9.46
N ARG A 31 -1.42 1.08 -10.39
CA ARG A 31 -1.25 1.35 -11.82
C ARG A 31 -2.22 0.50 -12.61
N PHE A 32 -2.85 1.11 -13.61
CA PHE A 32 -3.67 0.44 -14.61
C PHE A 32 -2.94 0.40 -15.96
N ARG A 33 -3.01 -0.74 -16.65
CA ARG A 33 -2.51 -0.93 -18.01
C ARG A 33 -3.59 -1.58 -18.86
N LEU A 34 -3.69 -1.15 -20.12
CA LEU A 34 -4.60 -1.77 -21.09
C LEU A 34 -4.13 -3.19 -21.45
N PRO A 35 -5.06 -4.14 -21.76
CA PRO A 35 -6.50 -3.92 -21.82
C PRO A 35 -7.19 -3.87 -20.46
N TYR A 36 -6.80 -4.68 -19.47
CA TYR A 36 -7.41 -4.70 -18.12
C TYR A 36 -6.43 -5.27 -17.09
N HIS A 37 -5.36 -4.54 -16.76
CA HIS A 37 -4.34 -5.03 -15.84
C HIS A 37 -4.05 -4.01 -14.73
N PHE A 38 -4.41 -4.37 -13.51
CA PHE A 38 -4.01 -3.63 -12.31
C PHE A 38 -2.78 -4.24 -11.66
N SER A 39 -1.87 -3.38 -11.20
CA SER A 39 -0.72 -3.75 -10.38
C SER A 39 -0.63 -2.78 -9.21
N ASN A 40 -0.28 -3.28 -8.03
CA ASN A 40 -0.13 -2.46 -6.83
C ASN A 40 1.27 -2.54 -6.26
N ARG A 41 1.72 -1.45 -5.64
CA ARG A 41 2.91 -1.42 -4.80
C ARG A 41 2.51 -1.04 -3.41
N ILE A 42 2.98 -1.83 -2.46
CA ILE A 42 2.83 -1.57 -1.04
C ILE A 42 4.12 -0.89 -0.59
N MET A 43 4.04 0.38 -0.24
CA MET A 43 5.19 1.21 0.09
C MET A 43 5.21 1.51 1.58
N LEU A 44 6.37 1.39 2.22
CA LEU A 44 6.59 1.89 3.57
C LEU A 44 7.20 3.28 3.53
N VAL A 45 6.57 4.25 4.16
CA VAL A 45 7.12 5.57 4.44
C VAL A 45 7.52 5.63 5.92
N PRO A 46 8.82 5.62 6.24
CA PRO A 46 9.26 5.72 7.63
C PRO A 46 8.76 7.01 8.29
N ALA A 47 8.36 6.95 9.56
CA ALA A 47 7.90 8.11 10.33
C ALA A 47 8.87 9.31 10.24
N ALA A 48 10.18 9.04 10.29
CA ALA A 48 11.24 10.04 10.20
C ALA A 48 11.26 10.83 8.88
N HIS A 49 10.64 10.30 7.81
CA HIS A 49 10.54 10.98 6.52
C HIS A 49 9.29 11.88 6.41
N ILE A 50 8.37 11.78 7.36
CA ILE A 50 7.10 12.51 7.38
C ILE A 50 7.32 13.84 8.12
N VAL A 51 7.91 14.78 7.41
CA VAL A 51 8.30 16.09 7.96
C VAL A 51 7.52 17.20 7.27
N PRO A 52 6.96 18.18 8.01
CA PRO A 52 6.24 19.30 7.41
C PRO A 52 7.08 20.04 6.36
N GLY A 53 6.47 20.35 5.22
CA GLY A 53 7.12 21.06 4.11
C GLY A 53 8.17 20.24 3.34
N ARG A 54 8.35 18.95 3.66
CA ARG A 54 9.26 18.05 2.95
C ARG A 54 8.48 17.06 2.07
N VAL A 55 9.18 16.50 1.10
CA VAL A 55 8.69 15.40 0.27
C VAL A 55 9.14 14.08 0.90
N ALA A 56 8.22 13.35 1.50
CA ALA A 56 8.41 12.00 2.00
C ALA A 56 8.63 11.04 0.83
N ARG A 57 9.51 10.06 1.05
CA ARG A 57 9.79 8.97 0.11
C ARG A 57 9.58 7.66 0.82
N GLY A 58 8.82 6.78 0.15
CA GLY A 58 8.63 5.42 0.58
C GLY A 58 9.69 4.48 0.01
N ARG A 59 9.77 3.29 0.59
CA ARG A 59 10.47 2.13 0.05
C ARG A 59 9.48 1.02 -0.24
N LEU A 60 9.75 0.22 -1.28
CA LEU A 60 8.89 -0.90 -1.63
C LEU A 60 8.92 -1.97 -0.52
N LEU A 61 7.74 -2.40 -0.07
CA LEU A 61 7.56 -3.60 0.78
C LEU A 61 7.17 -4.81 -0.06
N ALA A 62 6.22 -4.62 -0.98
CA ALA A 62 5.72 -5.68 -1.84
C ALA A 62 5.19 -5.09 -3.16
N GLU A 63 5.28 -5.88 -4.22
CA GLU A 63 4.61 -5.61 -5.50
C GLU A 63 3.60 -6.73 -5.74
N LEU A 64 2.33 -6.36 -5.92
CA LEU A 64 1.24 -7.25 -6.29
C LEU A 64 1.02 -7.09 -7.79
N ASP A 65 1.65 -7.98 -8.55
CA ASP A 65 1.57 -8.06 -10.00
C ASP A 65 1.71 -9.53 -10.43
N SER A 66 1.31 -9.84 -11.65
CA SER A 66 1.42 -11.19 -12.20
C SER A 66 2.86 -11.71 -12.09
N PRO A 67 3.08 -12.98 -11.66
CA PRO A 67 2.10 -14.06 -11.47
C PRO A 67 1.45 -14.13 -10.08
N LEU A 68 1.71 -13.17 -9.19
CA LEU A 68 1.07 -13.11 -7.87
C LEU A 68 -0.37 -12.60 -8.01
N THR A 69 -1.18 -12.77 -6.95
CA THR A 69 -2.50 -12.16 -6.86
C THR A 69 -2.40 -10.65 -7.06
N HIS A 70 -3.10 -10.16 -8.07
CA HIS A 70 -3.19 -8.75 -8.40
C HIS A 70 -4.64 -8.44 -8.78
N ASP A 71 -5.10 -7.26 -8.40
CA ASP A 71 -6.45 -6.76 -8.71
C ASP A 71 -6.42 -5.23 -8.57
N ASN A 72 -7.56 -4.57 -8.71
CA ASN A 72 -7.77 -3.17 -8.43
C ASN A 72 -7.77 -2.86 -6.91
N PHE A 73 -6.70 -3.21 -6.18
CA PHE A 73 -6.60 -2.90 -4.75
C PHE A 73 -6.64 -1.40 -4.51
N GLU A 74 -7.59 -0.95 -3.70
CA GLU A 74 -7.89 0.47 -3.51
C GLU A 74 -7.94 0.94 -2.06
N GLY A 75 -8.01 0.00 -1.11
CA GLY A 75 -8.06 0.34 0.30
C GLY A 75 -7.01 -0.41 1.11
N VAL A 76 -6.52 0.24 2.16
CA VAL A 76 -5.60 -0.36 3.13
C VAL A 76 -6.00 -0.01 4.55
N ALA A 77 -5.95 -1.00 5.43
CA ALA A 77 -6.12 -0.79 6.86
C ALA A 77 -5.05 -1.53 7.66
N VAL A 78 -4.72 -1.00 8.84
CA VAL A 78 -3.77 -1.61 9.76
C VAL A 78 -4.48 -1.88 11.08
N THR A 79 -4.40 -3.13 11.56
CA THR A 79 -4.90 -3.53 12.88
C THR A 79 -3.79 -4.18 13.70
N ARG A 80 -4.05 -4.35 15.00
CA ARG A 80 -3.20 -5.12 15.91
C ARG A 80 -3.99 -6.33 16.40
N GLU A 81 -3.47 -7.52 16.15
CA GLU A 81 -4.12 -8.78 16.53
C GLU A 81 -3.11 -9.68 17.22
N ALA A 82 -3.41 -10.11 18.46
CA ALA A 82 -2.53 -10.97 19.27
C ALA A 82 -1.05 -10.51 19.31
N GLY A 83 -0.82 -9.19 19.33
CA GLY A 83 0.53 -8.62 19.36
C GLY A 83 1.24 -8.52 17.99
N ALA A 84 0.58 -8.93 16.90
CA ALA A 84 1.08 -8.78 15.53
C ALA A 84 0.44 -7.56 14.83
N THR A 85 1.20 -6.93 13.93
CA THR A 85 0.69 -5.88 13.05
C THR A 85 0.11 -6.54 11.82
N ILE A 86 -1.16 -6.25 11.54
CA ILE A 86 -1.90 -6.85 10.44
C ILE A 86 -2.19 -5.78 9.40
N LEU A 87 -1.85 -6.07 8.15
CA LEU A 87 -2.20 -5.28 6.99
C LEU A 87 -3.40 -5.92 6.28
N TRP A 88 -4.42 -5.12 6.04
CA TRP A 88 -5.57 -5.48 5.23
C TRP A 88 -5.51 -4.74 3.90
N LEU A 89 -5.84 -5.44 2.82
CA LEU A 89 -6.01 -4.85 1.49
C LEU A 89 -7.37 -5.26 0.94
N VAL A 90 -8.08 -4.33 0.32
CA VAL A 90 -9.37 -4.57 -0.33
C VAL A 90 -9.31 -4.13 -1.78
N SER A 91 -9.83 -4.97 -2.68
CA SER A 91 -10.08 -4.55 -4.06
C SER A 91 -11.41 -3.82 -4.18
N ASP A 92 -11.44 -2.90 -5.12
CA ASP A 92 -12.66 -2.24 -5.56
C ASP A 92 -13.64 -3.26 -6.14
N ASP A 93 -14.94 -3.04 -5.94
CA ASP A 93 -15.99 -3.78 -6.62
C ASP A 93 -16.48 -2.99 -7.84
N ASN A 94 -15.76 -3.13 -8.95
CA ASN A 94 -16.19 -2.55 -10.22
C ASN A 94 -17.31 -3.34 -10.91
N GLN A 95 -17.86 -4.39 -10.29
CA GLN A 95 -18.87 -5.28 -10.87
C GLN A 95 -18.49 -5.82 -12.27
N SER A 96 -17.20 -5.97 -12.52
CA SER A 96 -16.65 -6.38 -13.80
C SER A 96 -16.23 -7.85 -13.77
N VAL A 97 -16.53 -8.60 -14.84
CA VAL A 97 -16.07 -10.00 -14.98
C VAL A 97 -14.54 -10.15 -15.10
N TRP A 98 -13.83 -9.03 -15.26
CA TRP A 98 -12.37 -9.00 -15.38
C TRP A 98 -11.65 -8.64 -14.08
N GLN A 99 -12.39 -8.42 -12.99
CA GLN A 99 -11.87 -8.13 -11.66
C GLN A 99 -12.45 -9.13 -10.67
N ASP A 100 -11.64 -9.53 -9.71
CA ASP A 100 -12.07 -10.29 -8.54
C ASP A 100 -12.34 -9.33 -7.37
N SER A 101 -13.11 -9.77 -6.39
CA SER A 101 -13.33 -9.02 -5.15
C SER A 101 -12.56 -9.69 -4.00
N TYR A 102 -11.42 -9.12 -3.65
CA TYR A 102 -10.52 -9.64 -2.62
C TYR A 102 -10.56 -8.80 -1.34
N LEU A 103 -10.55 -9.50 -0.21
CA LEU A 103 -10.12 -8.97 1.08
C LEU A 103 -8.93 -9.79 1.56
N LEU A 104 -7.73 -9.21 1.44
CA LEU A 104 -6.48 -9.86 1.80
C LEU A 104 -6.03 -9.43 3.19
N LYS A 105 -5.42 -10.37 3.91
CA LYS A 105 -4.89 -10.17 5.26
C LYS A 105 -3.46 -10.68 5.36
N PHE A 106 -2.56 -9.83 5.81
CA PHE A 106 -1.14 -10.14 5.95
C PHE A 106 -0.64 -9.81 7.35
N ARG A 107 0.21 -10.66 7.91
CA ARG A 107 1.06 -10.26 9.03
C ARG A 107 2.23 -9.45 8.49
N LEU A 108 2.42 -8.23 9.01
CA LEU A 108 3.53 -7.35 8.61
C LEU A 108 4.70 -7.50 9.58
N ASP A 109 5.73 -8.21 9.13
CA ASP A 109 6.96 -8.44 9.91
C ASP A 109 8.07 -7.45 9.50
N LEU A 110 8.12 -6.29 10.16
CA LEU A 110 9.13 -5.26 9.85
C LEU A 110 10.54 -5.59 10.37
N ALA A 111 10.64 -6.43 11.40
CA ALA A 111 11.91 -6.80 12.05
C ALA A 111 12.74 -7.82 11.25
N GLY A 112 12.10 -8.58 10.35
CA GLY A 112 12.74 -9.68 9.62
C GLY A 112 13.48 -9.26 8.36
N ALA A 113 13.39 -7.99 7.98
CA ALA A 113 14.10 -7.52 6.82
C ALA A 113 15.20 -6.56 7.27
N ALA A 114 16.43 -7.00 7.06
CA ALA A 114 17.60 -6.16 7.21
C ALA A 114 17.48 -5.06 6.14
N TRP A 115 17.14 -3.86 6.59
CA TRP A 115 16.99 -2.66 5.75
C TRP A 115 18.07 -1.65 6.10
#